data_AF-A0A1G2ZMF5-F1
#
_entry.id   AF-A0A1G2ZMF5-F1
#
_cell.length_a   1.000
_cell.length_b   1.000
_cell.length_c   1.000
_cell.angle_alpha   90.00
_cell.angle_beta   90.00
_cell.angle_gamma   90.00
#
_symmetry.space_group_name_H-M   'P 1'
#
loop_
_entity.id
_entity.type
_entity.pdbx_description
1 polymer ?
#
loop_
_entity_poly.entity_id
_entity_poly.type
_entity_poly.pdbx_seq_one_letter_code
_entity_poly.pdbx_strand_id
1 'polypeptide(L)' 'MKCKSCDKEIVFLKTRNGKIIPINAETIQGKETYYDHKIGHISHFRDCPAANSYRNKIT' A
#
# COMPACT_ATOMS: atom_id res chain seq x y z
N MET A 1 -10.17 -0.96 2.84
CA MET A 1 -10.16 0.44 3.31
C MET A 1 -9.98 1.34 2.09
N LYS A 2 -10.41 2.60 2.09
CA LYS A 2 -10.24 3.48 0.92
C LYS A 2 -9.19 4.56 1.17
N CYS A 3 -8.43 4.89 0.13
CA CYS A 3 -7.47 5.99 0.17
C CYS A 3 -8.22 7.32 0.19
N LYS A 4 -7.95 8.17 1.19
CA LYS A 4 -8.63 9.48 1.31
C LYS A 4 -8.33 10.45 0.16
N SER A 5 -7.24 10.23 -0.58
CA SER A 5 -6.80 11.15 -1.63
C SER A 5 -7.24 10.75 -3.03
N CYS A 6 -7.45 9.46 -3.31
CA CYS A 6 -7.87 9.00 -4.64
C CYS A 6 -9.06 8.02 -4.61
N ASP A 7 -9.70 7.83 -3.46
CA ASP A 7 -10.84 6.94 -3.19
C ASP A 7 -10.64 5.45 -3.52
N LYS A 8 -9.47 5.05 -4.04
CA LYS A 8 -9.15 3.66 -4.39
C LYS A 8 -9.08 2.76 -3.16
N GLU A 9 -9.42 1.50 -3.36
CA GLU A 9 -9.35 0.49 -2.31
C GLU A 9 -7.90 0.09 -2.01
N ILE A 10 -7.53 0.24 -0.74
CA ILE A 10 -6.23 -0.07 -0.19
C ILE A 10 -6.33 -1.00 1.02
N VAL A 11 -5.28 -1.79 1.20
CA VAL A 11 -5.05 -2.63 2.36
C VAL A 11 -3.68 -2.30 2.93
N PHE A 12 -3.57 -2.28 4.24
CA PHE A 12 -2.29 -2.03 4.90
C PHE A 12 -1.60 -3.37 5.19
N LEU A 13 -0.46 -3.59 4.56
CA LEU A 13 0.39 -4.76 4.81
C LEU A 13 1.69 -4.35 5.48
N LYS A 14 2.25 -5.27 6.27
CA LYS A 14 3.58 -5.08 6.88
C LYS A 14 4.65 -5.53 5.90
N THR A 15 5.67 -4.72 5.70
CA THR A 15 6.90 -5.14 5.05
C THR A 15 7.72 -6.01 6.00
N ARG A 16 8.65 -6.82 5.47
CA ARG A 16 9.61 -7.58 6.30
C ARG A 16 10.45 -6.69 7.22
N ASN A 17 10.58 -5.41 6.89
CA ASN A 17 11.28 -4.40 7.69
C ASN A 17 10.38 -3.76 8.77
N GLY A 18 9.21 -4.33 9.05
CA GLY A 18 8.27 -3.85 10.07
C GLY A 18 7.45 -2.61 9.71
N LYS A 19 7.73 -1.95 8.58
CA LYS A 19 6.96 -0.78 8.11
C LYS A 19 5.63 -1.22 7.54
N ILE A 20 4.55 -0.53 7.93
CA ILE A 20 3.21 -0.73 7.36
C ILE A 20 3.06 0.16 6.14
N ILE A 21 2.64 -0.39 5.00
CA ILE A 21 2.43 0.36 3.76
C ILE A 21 1.06 0.05 3.15
N PRO A 22 0.41 1.05 2.50
CA PRO A 22 -0.80 0.84 1.74
C PRO A 22 -0.50 0.13 0.40
N ILE A 23 -1.24 -0.95 0.13
CA ILE A 23 -1.18 -1.79 -1.05
C ILE A 23 -2.53 -1.74 -1.75
N ASN A 24 -2.56 -1.80 -3.08
CA ASN A 24 -3.80 -1.85 -3.82
C ASN A 24 -4.54 -3.15 -3.51
N ALA A 25 -5.80 -3.04 -3.05
CA ALA A 25 -6.61 -4.19 -2.67
C ALA A 25 -6.81 -5.18 -3.82
N GLU A 26 -6.86 -4.68 -5.06
CA GLU A 26 -6.96 -5.48 -6.29
C GLU A 26 -5.77 -6.44 -6.51
N THR A 27 -4.63 -6.17 -5.87
CA THR A 27 -3.40 -6.98 -6.04
C THR A 27 -3.17 -7.99 -4.93
N ILE A 28 -4.10 -8.08 -3.97
CA ILE A 28 -4.01 -8.98 -2.83
C ILE A 28 -4.99 -10.13 -3.01
N GLN A 29 -4.52 -11.37 -2.85
CA GLN A 29 -5.36 -12.57 -3.04
C GLN A 29 -6.09 -13.02 -1.77
N GLY A 30 -6.00 -12.24 -0.69
CA GLY A 30 -6.90 -12.33 0.47
C GLY A 30 -6.35 -13.02 1.72
N LYS A 31 -5.11 -13.54 1.72
CA LYS A 31 -4.49 -14.18 2.91
C LYS A 31 -3.11 -13.65 3.30
N GLU A 32 -2.67 -12.58 2.65
CA GLU A 32 -1.28 -12.13 2.76
C GLU A 32 -1.14 -11.22 3.99
N THR A 33 -0.23 -11.59 4.89
CA THR A 33 0.09 -10.79 6.09
C THR A 33 1.25 -9.83 5.84
N TYR A 34 2.05 -10.10 4.81
CA TYR A 34 3.24 -9.35 4.48
C TYR A 34 3.22 -8.86 3.03
N TYR A 35 3.77 -7.68 2.81
CA TYR A 35 4.03 -7.17 1.47
C TYR A 35 5.20 -7.95 0.85
N ASP A 36 4.93 -8.57 -0.29
CA ASP A 36 5.91 -9.26 -1.12
C ASP A 36 5.69 -8.89 -2.60
N HIS A 37 6.67 -8.26 -3.24
CA HIS A 37 6.53 -7.89 -4.65
C HIS A 37 6.47 -9.11 -5.56
N LYS A 38 7.02 -10.26 -5.14
CA LYS A 38 7.14 -11.45 -5.99
C LYS A 38 5.80 -12.12 -6.21
N ILE A 39 4.86 -11.91 -5.28
CA ILE A 39 3.49 -12.41 -5.37
C ILE A 39 2.62 -11.46 -6.23
N GLY A 40 3.15 -10.28 -6.60
CA GLY A 40 2.45 -9.31 -7.45
C GLY A 40 1.81 -8.16 -6.67
N HIS A 41 2.10 -7.99 -5.38
CA HIS A 41 1.61 -6.85 -4.63
C HIS A 41 2.11 -5.52 -5.20
N ILE A 42 1.17 -4.63 -5.53
CA ILE A 42 1.49 -3.28 -6.00
C ILE A 42 1.24 -2.30 -4.86
N SER A 43 2.30 -1.59 -4.45
CA SER A 43 2.15 -0.52 -3.47
C SER A 43 1.27 0.59 -4.02
N HIS A 44 0.31 1.04 -3.22
CA HIS A 44 -0.61 2.10 -3.62
C HIS A 44 0.10 3.43 -3.90
N PHE A 45 1.28 3.64 -3.30
CA PHE A 45 2.15 4.78 -3.59
C PHE A 45 2.56 4.90 -5.06
N ARG A 46 2.47 3.84 -5.87
CA ARG A 46 2.78 3.89 -7.30
C ARG A 46 1.73 4.65 -8.11
N ASP A 47 0.49 4.59 -7.65
CA ASP A 47 -0.68 5.02 -8.43
C ASP A 47 -1.42 6.21 -7.78
N CYS A 48 -1.23 6.43 -6.48
CA CYS A 48 -1.82 7.56 -5.79
C CYS A 48 -1.16 8.89 -6.23
N PRO A 49 -1.92 9.87 -6.76
CA PRO A 49 -1.36 11.17 -7.15
C PRO A 49 -0.82 11.96 -5.95
N ALA A 50 -1.36 11.71 -4.75
CA ALA A 50 -0.89 12.31 -3.50
C ALA A 50 0.21 11.50 -2.81
N ALA A 51 0.75 10.44 -3.42
CA ALA A 51 1.75 9.56 -2.82
C ALA A 51 2.95 10.31 -2.24
N ASN A 52 3.46 11.31 -2.95
CA ASN A 52 4.61 12.10 -2.53
C ASN A 52 4.36 12.89 -1.24
N SER A 53 3.12 13.35 -1.02
CA SER A 53 2.73 14.08 0.20
C SER A 53 2.64 13.20 1.44
N TYR A 54 2.39 11.90 1.27
CA TYR A 54 2.34 10.94 2.38
C TYR A 54 3.66 10.17 2.57
N ARG A 55 4.46 10.00 1.51
CA ARG A 55 5.77 9.34 1.57
C ARG A 55 6.81 10.15 2.34
N ASN A 56 6.72 11.48 2.26
CA ASN A 56 7.67 12.41 2.87
C ASN A 56 7.29 12.91 4.27
N LYS A 57 6.20 12.41 4.87
CA LYS A 57 5.93 12.67 6.30
C LYS A 57 6.74 11.72 7.18
N ILE A 58 8.06 11.91 7.17
CA ILE A 58 8.89 11.60 8.33
C ILE A 58 9.24 12.96 8.90
N THR A 59 8.73 13.22 10.11
CA THR A 59 8.85 14.46 10.92
C THR A 59 8.14 15.71 10.40
#